data_AF-A0A9Q9MA97-F1
#
_entry.id   AF-A0A9Q9MA97-F1
#
_cell.length_a   1.000
_cell.length_b   1.000
_cell.length_c   1.000
_cell.angle_alpha   90.00
_cell.angle_beta   90.00
_cell.angle_gamma   90.00
#
_symmetry.space_group_name_H-M   'P 1'
#
loop_
_entity.id
_entity.type
_entity.pdbx_description
1 polymer ?
#
loop_
_entity_poly.entity_id
_entity_poly.type
_entity_poly.pdbx_seq_one_letter_code
_entity_poly.pdbx_strand_id
1 'polypeptide(L)'
;MSTTVPTRAHATPAQLLLRRRSAVALSTSDGPGDGGGEHGGEHGGEHGGEHGGEHGGHPVEGLSARLEARGWRMSPRLRAALLHLDATTLAATAERLLADCDRLVDAGARPPGEPRTLHLSTDPAADLTAELHTLLARPGLLPPGDATDLLALLAAHPRHDLSWLPRRIPARETKAVVLAWLLEHPDDTAVARVADSVDTATDVLRILVVRSGGTGSLAHRPRLATVPRPLRRTLLSVLDRLPVAGLVDDMLRHRRAWIAAGEKLHPATYADRYPNAAHAFATVRATEPPQPPAHPTRPPRPAAHATQPPQPPAAAATDPPQPPAAPRAAAGGGIG
;
A
#
# COMPACT_ATOMS: atom_id res chain seq x y z
N MET A 1 28.28 -12.84 -15.94
CA MET A 1 28.56 -11.76 -14.98
C MET A 1 27.29 -11.50 -14.19
N SER A 2 27.19 -12.07 -12.99
CA SER A 2 26.03 -11.91 -12.12
C SER A 2 26.05 -10.49 -11.55
N THR A 3 25.22 -9.61 -12.09
CA THR A 3 25.01 -8.28 -11.52
C THR A 3 24.14 -8.45 -10.29
N THR A 4 24.77 -8.58 -9.12
CA THR A 4 24.09 -8.44 -7.83
C THR A 4 23.54 -7.02 -7.77
N VAL A 5 22.23 -6.88 -8.02
CA VAL A 5 21.51 -5.64 -7.73
C VAL A 5 21.64 -5.41 -6.22
N PRO A 6 22.20 -4.29 -5.75
CA PRO A 6 22.28 -4.02 -4.33
C PRO A 6 20.84 -4.03 -3.80
N THR A 7 20.55 -4.98 -2.91
CA THR A 7 19.28 -5.01 -2.19
C THR A 7 19.30 -3.72 -1.37
N ARG A 8 18.50 -2.72 -1.74
CA ARG A 8 18.35 -1.52 -0.92
C ARG A 8 17.87 -2.02 0.44
N ALA A 9 18.73 -1.96 1.45
CA ALA A 9 18.35 -2.31 2.80
C ALA A 9 17.15 -1.43 3.17
N HIS A 10 16.00 -2.05 3.37
CA HIS A 10 14.80 -1.35 3.81
C HIS A 10 15.07 -0.77 5.20
N ALA A 11 14.52 0.42 5.48
CA ALA A 11 14.60 1.00 6.81
C ALA A 11 14.00 0.02 7.83
N THR A 12 14.66 -0.15 8.97
CA THR A 12 14.15 -0.99 10.05
C THR A 12 12.88 -0.37 10.66
N PRO A 13 12.04 -1.15 11.37
CA PRO A 13 10.89 -0.61 12.10
C PRO A 13 11.26 0.57 13.02
N ALA A 14 12.38 0.47 13.73
CA ALA A 14 12.88 1.55 14.59
C ALA A 14 13.25 2.82 13.80
N GLN A 15 13.89 2.66 12.64
CA GLN A 15 14.22 3.79 11.76
C GLN A 15 12.98 4.44 11.15
N LEU A 16 11.96 3.64 10.81
CA LEU A 16 10.69 4.16 10.32
C LEU A 16 9.97 4.96 11.40
N LEU A 17 9.88 4.46 12.63
CA LEU A 17 9.30 5.18 13.77
C LEU A 17 10.02 6.50 14.04
N LEU A 18 11.35 6.46 14.08
CA LEU A 18 12.16 7.64 14.35
C LEU A 18 11.96 8.70 13.26
N ARG A 19 12.07 8.31 11.99
CA ARG A 19 11.97 9.26 10.86
C ARG A 19 10.58 9.82 10.69
N ARG A 20 9.54 9.00 10.87
CA ARG A 20 8.16 9.37 10.54
C ARG A 20 7.41 10.01 11.70
N ARG A 21 7.63 9.50 12.91
CA ARG A 21 6.86 9.88 14.11
C ARG A 21 7.71 10.53 15.18
N SER A 22 9.01 10.71 14.95
CA SER A 22 9.93 11.20 15.99
C SER A 22 9.79 10.35 17.25
N ALA A 23 9.69 9.03 17.09
CA ALA A 23 9.40 8.09 18.17
C ALA A 23 10.42 6.96 18.23
N VAL A 24 10.71 6.48 19.44
CA VAL A 24 11.63 5.37 19.72
C VAL A 24 10.92 4.29 20.50
N ALA A 25 11.16 3.04 20.14
CA ALA A 25 10.81 1.88 20.94
C ALA A 25 12.04 1.44 21.74
N LEU A 26 11.91 1.32 23.05
CA LEU A 26 12.94 0.67 23.86
C LEU A 26 12.70 -0.84 23.77
N SER A 27 13.66 -1.58 23.24
CA SER A 27 13.59 -3.03 23.25
C SER A 27 13.84 -3.53 24.67
N THR A 28 12.78 -3.88 25.39
CA THR A 28 12.88 -4.61 26.66
C THR A 28 13.16 -6.08 26.36
N SER A 29 14.34 -6.39 25.84
CA SER A 29 14.78 -7.77 25.66
C SER A 29 16.17 -7.94 26.26
N ASP A 30 16.21 -7.96 27.59
CA ASP A 30 16.69 -9.12 28.37
C ASP A 30 16.28 -8.88 29.82
N GLY A 31 15.24 -9.58 30.28
CA GLY A 31 15.05 -9.76 31.71
C GLY A 31 16.13 -10.72 32.22
N PRO A 32 16.65 -10.54 33.45
CA PRO A 32 17.67 -11.44 33.98
C PRO A 32 17.06 -12.83 34.09
N GLY A 33 17.63 -13.79 33.35
CA GLY A 33 17.35 -15.20 33.55
C GLY A 33 17.75 -15.58 34.97
N ASP A 34 16.74 -15.79 35.82
CA ASP A 34 16.89 -16.48 37.10
C ASP A 34 16.99 -17.99 36.82
N GLY A 35 18.06 -18.62 37.31
CA GLY A 35 18.33 -20.03 37.04
C GLY A 35 19.74 -20.53 37.38
N GLY A 36 20.19 -20.27 38.61
CA GLY A 36 21.07 -21.11 39.46
C GLY A 36 22.21 -21.94 38.85
N GLY A 37 23.44 -21.58 39.23
CA GLY A 37 24.62 -22.45 39.15
C GLY A 37 25.78 -21.89 39.96
N GLU A 38 25.93 -22.38 41.20
CA GLU A 38 26.93 -21.95 42.17
C GLU A 38 28.37 -22.38 41.82
N HIS A 39 29.30 -21.63 42.44
CA HIS A 39 30.64 -21.99 42.91
C HIS A 39 31.87 -22.02 41.96
N GLY A 40 32.79 -21.10 42.27
CA GLY A 40 34.16 -21.50 42.67
C GLY A 40 35.29 -20.91 41.82
N GLY A 41 35.98 -19.88 42.34
CA GLY A 41 37.25 -19.43 41.76
C GLY A 41 37.75 -18.12 42.35
N GLU A 42 38.42 -18.21 43.51
CA GLU A 42 39.35 -17.17 43.97
C GLU A 42 40.47 -16.98 42.94
N HIS A 43 40.82 -15.74 42.59
CA HIS A 43 42.21 -15.32 42.39
C HIS A 43 42.30 -13.79 42.42
N GLY A 44 43.11 -13.29 43.35
CA GLY A 44 43.45 -11.89 43.50
C GLY A 44 44.33 -11.36 42.37
N GLY A 45 44.31 -10.04 42.22
CA GLY A 45 45.15 -9.30 41.30
C GLY A 45 44.84 -7.81 41.41
N GLU A 46 45.48 -7.16 42.39
CA GLU A 46 45.59 -5.71 42.47
C GLU A 46 46.24 -5.18 41.19
N HIS A 47 45.56 -4.27 40.48
CA HIS A 47 46.24 -3.26 39.68
C HIS A 47 45.42 -1.98 39.71
N GLY A 48 45.94 -1.01 40.46
CA GLY A 48 45.56 0.38 40.36
C GLY A 48 45.86 0.90 38.96
N GLY A 49 44.84 1.49 38.35
CA GLY A 49 44.94 2.28 37.14
C GLY A 49 44.05 3.49 37.32
N GLU A 50 44.63 4.57 37.82
CA GLU A 50 44.06 5.91 37.78
C GLU A 50 43.73 6.27 36.33
N HIS A 51 42.44 6.40 36.02
CA HIS A 51 42.01 7.21 34.88
C HIS A 51 41.15 8.34 35.41
N GLY A 52 41.70 9.54 35.24
CA GLY A 52 41.19 10.81 35.70
C GLY A 52 39.75 11.04 35.29
N GLY A 53 39.02 11.65 36.22
CA GLY A 53 37.70 12.17 35.96
C GLY A 53 37.76 13.28 34.92
N GLU A 54 36.81 13.24 33.99
CA GLU A 54 36.14 14.40 33.43
C GLU A 54 34.94 13.89 32.64
N HIS A 55 33.79 13.79 33.33
CA HIS A 55 32.40 13.90 32.87
C HIS A 55 31.49 13.22 33.91
N GLY A 56 31.45 13.77 35.14
CA GLY A 56 30.51 13.38 36.20
C GLY A 56 29.07 13.82 35.92
N GLY A 57 28.59 13.58 34.70
CA GLY A 57 27.21 13.83 34.30
C GLY A 57 26.42 12.53 34.32
N HIS A 58 25.15 12.58 34.75
CA HIS A 58 24.25 11.44 34.66
C HIS A 58 24.23 10.92 33.20
N PRO A 59 24.44 9.63 32.91
CA PRO A 59 24.59 9.11 31.54
C PRO A 59 23.46 9.53 30.58
N VAL A 60 22.23 9.60 31.10
CA VAL A 60 21.04 10.09 30.38
C VAL A 60 21.15 11.58 29.98
N GLU A 61 21.77 12.44 30.79
CA GLU A 61 21.99 13.85 30.42
C GLU A 61 23.06 13.97 29.32
N GLY A 62 24.11 13.14 29.38
CA GLY A 62 25.10 13.04 28.30
C GLY A 62 24.49 12.54 26.99
N LEU A 63 23.50 11.64 27.04
CA LEU A 63 22.70 11.26 25.87
C LEU A 63 21.80 12.41 25.39
N SER A 64 21.12 13.12 26.31
CA SER A 64 20.25 14.25 25.97
C SER A 64 21.00 15.32 25.18
N ALA A 65 22.19 15.74 25.64
CA ALA A 65 23.00 16.73 24.94
C ALA A 65 23.42 16.26 23.53
N ARG A 66 23.79 14.98 23.38
CA ARG A 66 24.17 14.40 22.08
C ARG A 66 22.97 14.29 21.11
N LEU A 67 21.77 14.07 21.62
CA LEU A 67 20.53 14.10 20.84
C LEU A 67 20.17 15.53 20.41
N GLU A 68 20.32 16.51 21.30
CA GLU A 68 20.03 17.91 21.00
C GLU A 68 20.96 18.46 19.92
N ALA A 69 22.25 18.10 19.96
CA ALA A 69 23.21 18.42 18.90
C ALA A 69 22.80 17.88 17.51
N ARG A 70 22.03 16.79 17.49
CA ARG A 70 21.44 16.17 16.28
C ARG A 70 20.06 16.72 15.93
N GLY A 71 19.53 17.67 16.70
CA GLY A 71 18.22 18.28 16.48
C GLY A 71 17.05 17.53 17.13
N TRP A 72 17.31 16.71 18.15
CA TRP A 72 16.30 15.94 18.86
C TRP A 72 16.25 16.30 20.35
N ARG A 73 15.06 16.59 20.87
CA ARG A 73 14.82 16.84 22.29
C ARG A 73 14.14 15.65 22.93
N MET A 74 14.75 15.05 23.95
CA MET A 74 14.16 13.93 24.67
C MET A 74 12.86 14.33 25.39
N SER A 75 11.77 13.62 25.14
CA SER A 75 10.53 13.82 25.91
C SER A 75 10.70 13.39 27.38
N PRO A 76 9.93 13.97 28.33
CA PRO A 76 10.01 13.58 29.74
C PRO A 76 9.76 12.08 29.98
N ARG A 77 8.85 11.48 29.20
CA ARG A 77 8.54 10.05 29.29
C ARG A 77 9.70 9.17 28.80
N LEU A 78 10.35 9.56 27.71
CA LEU A 78 11.55 8.85 27.24
C LEU A 78 12.69 8.97 28.24
N ARG A 79 12.90 10.18 28.82
CA ARG A 79 13.89 10.39 29.88
C ARG A 79 13.62 9.47 31.07
N ALA A 80 12.40 9.47 31.59
CA ALA A 80 12.01 8.61 32.71
C ALA A 80 12.25 7.12 32.42
N ALA A 81 11.90 6.64 31.22
CA ALA A 81 12.12 5.25 30.85
C ALA A 81 13.61 4.87 30.76
N LEU A 82 14.45 5.77 30.22
CA LEU A 82 15.90 5.53 30.14
C LEU A 82 16.58 5.51 31.53
N LEU A 83 16.05 6.27 32.50
CA LEU A 83 16.53 6.25 33.89
C LEU A 83 16.26 4.92 34.61
N HIS A 84 15.35 4.09 34.09
CA HIS A 84 15.03 2.77 34.64
C HIS A 84 15.85 1.63 34.04
N LEU A 85 16.69 1.90 33.04
CA LEU A 85 17.57 0.89 32.45
C LEU A 85 18.85 0.73 33.26
N ASP A 86 19.40 -0.48 33.29
CA ASP A 86 20.75 -0.70 33.80
C ASP A 86 21.80 -0.05 32.87
N ALA A 87 23.03 0.12 33.37
CA ALA A 87 24.09 0.83 32.67
C ALA A 87 24.42 0.20 31.30
N THR A 88 24.41 -1.13 31.19
CA THR A 88 24.75 -1.85 29.96
C THR A 88 23.65 -1.68 28.92
N THR A 89 22.40 -1.89 29.30
CA THR A 89 21.24 -1.71 28.43
C THR A 89 21.09 -0.25 27.99
N LEU A 90 21.34 0.70 28.90
CA LEU A 90 21.33 2.12 28.59
C LEU A 90 22.40 2.47 27.56
N ALA A 91 23.64 1.98 27.72
CA ALA A 91 24.73 2.25 26.78
C ALA A 91 24.41 1.71 25.37
N ALA A 92 23.98 0.44 25.28
CA ALA A 92 23.61 -0.18 24.01
C ALA A 92 22.42 0.52 23.33
N THR A 93 21.43 0.94 24.12
CA THR A 93 20.27 1.71 23.64
C THR A 93 20.70 3.08 23.13
N ALA A 94 21.56 3.78 23.88
CA ALA A 94 22.07 5.10 23.53
C ALA A 94 22.86 5.06 22.22
N GLU A 95 23.77 4.09 22.07
CA GLU A 95 24.57 3.90 20.85
C GLU A 95 23.68 3.64 19.63
N ARG A 96 22.71 2.74 19.75
CA ARG A 96 21.77 2.42 18.67
C ARG A 96 20.94 3.63 18.27
N LEU A 97 20.40 4.35 19.25
CA LEU A 97 19.59 5.54 19.00
C LEU A 97 20.40 6.64 18.32
N LEU A 98 21.62 6.91 18.78
CA LEU A 98 22.48 7.91 18.17
C LEU A 98 22.85 7.52 16.74
N ALA A 99 23.16 6.24 16.49
CA ALA A 99 23.44 5.74 15.14
C ALA A 99 22.23 5.84 14.19
N ASP A 100 21.00 5.63 14.69
CA ASP A 100 19.78 5.85 13.92
C ASP A 100 19.56 7.34 13.63
N CYS A 101 19.78 8.23 14.61
CA CYS A 101 19.71 9.67 14.43
C CYS A 101 20.74 10.17 13.41
N ASP A 102 21.99 9.71 13.47
CA ASP A 102 23.06 10.09 12.55
C ASP A 102 22.71 9.72 11.11
N ARG A 103 22.19 8.50 10.90
CA ARG A 103 21.69 8.09 9.58
C ARG A 103 20.59 8.98 9.02
N LEU A 104 19.71 9.51 9.88
CA LEU A 104 18.67 10.46 9.44
C LEU A 104 19.23 11.83 9.10
N VAL A 105 20.22 12.30 9.88
CA VAL A 105 20.92 13.55 9.59
C VAL A 105 21.65 13.44 8.26
N ASP A 106 22.39 12.36 8.02
CA ASP A 106 23.13 12.10 6.79
C ASP A 106 22.21 11.97 5.57
N ALA A 107 21.01 11.42 5.75
CA ALA A 107 19.98 11.36 4.71
C ALA A 107 19.33 12.72 4.38
N GLY A 108 19.78 13.81 5.02
CA GLY A 108 19.21 15.15 4.85
C GLY A 108 17.81 15.29 5.48
N ALA A 109 17.38 14.34 6.31
CA ALA A 109 16.09 14.36 6.99
C ALA A 109 16.08 15.24 8.25
N ARG A 110 17.19 15.95 8.52
CA ARG A 110 17.27 16.90 9.64
C ARG A 110 16.35 18.10 9.39
N PRO A 111 15.41 18.41 10.30
CA PRO A 111 14.69 19.67 10.24
C PRO A 111 15.67 20.84 10.57
N PRO A 112 15.76 21.89 9.72
CA PRO A 112 16.41 23.11 10.14
C PRO A 112 15.58 23.77 11.25
N GLY A 113 16.25 24.32 12.27
CA GLY A 113 15.60 25.04 13.37
C GLY A 113 15.58 24.29 14.69
N GLU A 114 14.50 24.47 15.46
CA GLU A 114 14.38 23.96 16.83
C GLU A 114 14.38 22.43 16.90
N PRO A 115 15.00 21.84 17.95
CA PRO A 115 15.00 20.40 18.14
C PRO A 115 13.58 19.82 18.18
N ARG A 116 13.32 18.79 17.38
CA ARG A 116 12.04 18.06 17.43
C ARG A 116 11.98 17.19 18.66
N THR A 117 10.80 17.10 19.27
CA THR A 117 10.61 16.24 20.43
C THR A 117 10.65 14.77 20.01
N LEU A 118 11.47 13.99 20.70
CA LEU A 118 11.63 12.56 20.55
C LEU A 118 10.79 11.84 21.60
N HIS A 119 9.76 11.13 21.14
CA HIS A 119 8.78 10.46 21.96
C HIS A 119 9.16 9.00 22.23
N LEU A 120 8.75 8.48 23.38
CA LEU A 120 8.75 7.05 23.64
C LEU A 120 7.46 6.45 23.08
N SER A 121 7.57 5.53 22.12
CA SER A 121 6.45 4.74 21.64
C SER A 121 6.04 3.73 22.71
N THR A 122 4.73 3.60 22.91
CA THR A 122 4.15 2.59 23.83
C THR A 122 3.69 1.33 23.11
N ASP A 123 3.35 1.47 21.83
CA ASP A 123 3.04 0.38 20.91
C ASP A 123 3.68 0.69 19.55
N PRO A 124 4.93 0.21 19.34
CA PRO A 124 5.67 0.43 18.11
C PRO A 124 4.95 -0.10 16.87
N ALA A 125 4.21 -1.21 17.01
CA ALA A 125 3.49 -1.82 15.90
C ALA A 125 2.29 -0.94 15.52
N ALA A 126 1.47 -0.52 16.48
CA ALA A 126 0.34 0.37 16.23
C ALA A 126 0.78 1.71 15.65
N ASP A 127 1.89 2.29 16.12
CA ASP A 127 2.45 3.52 15.58
C ASP A 127 2.86 3.38 14.09
N LEU A 128 3.47 2.26 13.71
CA LEU A 128 3.84 1.98 12.31
C LEU A 128 2.60 1.74 11.44
N THR A 129 1.60 1.02 11.95
CA THR A 129 0.31 0.85 11.25
C THR A 129 -0.38 2.20 11.04
N ALA A 130 -0.41 3.07 12.05
CA ALA A 130 -0.97 4.41 11.93
C ALA A 130 -0.23 5.27 10.88
N GLU A 131 1.10 5.14 10.82
CA GLU A 131 1.89 5.80 9.78
C GLU A 131 1.56 5.26 8.39
N LEU A 132 1.47 3.93 8.23
CA LEU A 132 1.06 3.31 6.98
C LEU A 132 -0.30 3.86 6.51
N HIS A 133 -1.29 3.92 7.40
CA HIS A 133 -2.60 4.50 7.08
C HIS A 133 -2.51 5.97 6.65
N THR A 134 -1.65 6.76 7.29
CA THR A 134 -1.42 8.17 6.92
C THR A 134 -0.90 8.28 5.48
N LEU A 135 0.04 7.42 5.08
CA LEU A 135 0.57 7.39 3.71
C LEU A 135 -0.45 6.90 2.68
N LEU A 136 -1.23 5.88 3.04
CA LEU A 136 -2.27 5.34 2.17
C LEU A 136 -3.41 6.34 1.97
N ALA A 137 -3.74 7.16 2.97
CA ALA A 137 -4.79 8.17 2.91
C ALA A 137 -4.38 9.47 2.21
N ARG A 138 -3.07 9.71 2.06
CA ARG A 138 -2.55 10.97 1.48
C ARG A 138 -3.07 11.17 0.04
N PRO A 139 -3.66 12.33 -0.28
CA PRO A 139 -3.98 12.67 -1.65
C PRO A 139 -2.71 13.10 -2.39
N GLY A 140 -2.53 12.61 -3.62
CA GLY A 140 -1.44 13.03 -4.51
C GLY A 140 -0.17 12.16 -4.43
N LEU A 141 0.84 12.58 -5.20
CA LEU A 141 2.08 11.82 -5.37
C LEU A 141 2.88 11.76 -4.06
N LEU A 142 3.35 10.56 -3.70
CA LEU A 142 4.29 10.38 -2.59
C LEU A 142 5.68 10.90 -2.99
N PRO A 143 6.34 11.69 -2.13
CA PRO A 143 7.77 11.97 -2.26
C PRO A 143 8.59 10.68 -2.46
N PRO A 144 9.73 10.71 -3.16
CA PRO A 144 10.53 9.51 -3.41
C PRO A 144 10.95 8.74 -2.15
N GLY A 145 11.25 9.46 -1.05
CA GLY A 145 11.53 8.85 0.25
C GLY A 145 10.32 8.09 0.81
N ASP A 146 9.13 8.70 0.73
CA ASP A 146 7.90 8.11 1.25
C ASP A 146 7.49 6.82 0.54
N ALA A 147 7.81 6.66 -0.75
CA ALA A 147 7.52 5.44 -1.49
C ALA A 147 8.36 4.24 -1.00
N THR A 148 9.62 4.49 -0.63
CA THR A 148 10.50 3.46 -0.04
C THR A 148 9.97 3.03 1.33
N ASP A 149 9.51 4.00 2.11
CA ASP A 149 8.94 3.81 3.44
C ASP A 149 7.64 3.05 3.39
N LEU A 150 6.78 3.39 2.42
CA LEU A 150 5.55 2.68 2.16
C LEU A 150 5.83 1.19 1.91
N LEU A 151 6.80 0.85 1.05
CA LEU A 151 7.14 -0.55 0.79
C LEU A 151 7.67 -1.27 2.04
N ALA A 152 8.49 -0.61 2.85
CA ALA A 152 8.98 -1.18 4.11
C ALA A 152 7.83 -1.40 5.12
N LEU A 153 6.89 -0.46 5.23
CA LEU A 153 5.71 -0.57 6.07
C LEU A 153 4.75 -1.67 5.58
N LEU A 154 4.53 -1.78 4.26
CA LEU A 154 3.73 -2.85 3.66
C LEU A 154 4.35 -4.21 3.97
N ALA A 155 5.68 -4.37 3.84
CA ALA A 155 6.37 -5.62 4.12
C ALA A 155 6.23 -6.11 5.57
N ALA A 156 5.93 -5.21 6.51
CA ALA A 156 5.65 -5.56 7.91
C ALA A 156 4.21 -6.06 8.16
N HIS A 157 3.34 -6.03 7.15
CA HIS A 157 1.93 -6.44 7.28
C HIS A 157 1.64 -7.73 6.49
N PRO A 158 0.66 -8.54 6.92
CA PRO A 158 0.29 -9.75 6.21
C PRO A 158 -0.27 -9.44 4.81
N ARG A 159 0.07 -10.30 3.84
CA ARG A 159 -0.40 -10.22 2.44
C ARG A 159 -1.70 -11.00 2.19
N HIS A 160 -1.99 -12.00 3.03
CA HIS A 160 -3.12 -12.93 2.88
C HIS A 160 -4.37 -12.48 3.65
N ASP A 161 -4.20 -11.66 4.69
CA ASP A 161 -5.29 -10.94 5.36
C ASP A 161 -5.12 -9.44 5.09
N LEU A 162 -6.08 -8.86 4.39
CA LEU A 162 -6.09 -7.46 3.98
C LEU A 162 -7.10 -6.62 4.78
N SER A 163 -7.57 -7.11 5.94
CA SER A 163 -8.46 -6.40 6.85
C SER A 163 -7.92 -5.04 7.31
N TRP A 164 -6.59 -4.91 7.41
CA TRP A 164 -5.88 -3.67 7.72
C TRP A 164 -5.80 -2.69 6.54
N LEU A 165 -5.95 -3.15 5.29
CA LEU A 165 -5.75 -2.30 4.12
C LEU A 165 -7.02 -1.49 3.83
N PRO A 166 -6.95 -0.14 3.76
CA PRO A 166 -8.10 0.68 3.40
C PRO A 166 -8.71 0.28 2.06
N ARG A 167 -10.04 0.25 1.98
CA ARG A 167 -10.77 -0.05 0.74
C ARG A 167 -10.45 0.90 -0.40
N ARG A 168 -10.22 2.19 -0.10
CA ARG A 168 -9.88 3.22 -1.08
C ARG A 168 -8.51 3.81 -0.79
N ILE A 169 -7.68 3.88 -1.84
CA ILE A 169 -6.40 4.60 -1.85
C ILE A 169 -6.55 5.73 -2.88
N PRO A 170 -6.63 7.00 -2.46
CA PRO A 170 -6.98 8.11 -3.35
C PRO A 170 -5.90 8.41 -4.40
N ALA A 171 -4.62 8.30 -4.03
CA ALA A 171 -3.51 8.53 -4.95
C ALA A 171 -3.30 7.34 -5.89
N ARG A 172 -3.34 7.57 -7.21
CA ARG A 172 -3.26 6.52 -8.24
C ARG A 172 -1.90 5.81 -8.25
N GLU A 173 -0.82 6.56 -8.04
CA GLU A 173 0.54 6.06 -7.96
C GLU A 173 0.74 5.20 -6.70
N THR A 174 0.29 5.70 -5.54
CA THR A 174 0.29 4.93 -4.28
C THR A 174 -0.53 3.64 -4.40
N LYS A 175 -1.73 3.73 -4.99
CA LYS A 175 -2.57 2.57 -5.28
C LYS A 175 -1.80 1.56 -6.13
N ALA A 176 -1.15 2.01 -7.19
CA ALA A 176 -0.35 1.13 -8.05
C ALA A 176 0.82 0.46 -7.31
N VAL A 177 1.48 1.17 -6.38
CA VAL A 177 2.54 0.58 -5.53
C VAL A 177 1.99 -0.54 -4.65
N VAL A 178 0.88 -0.30 -3.95
CA VAL A 178 0.24 -1.31 -3.10
C VAL A 178 -0.20 -2.52 -3.91
N LEU A 179 -0.86 -2.31 -5.06
CA LEU A 179 -1.32 -3.40 -5.92
C LEU A 179 -0.16 -4.17 -6.56
N ALA A 180 0.92 -3.48 -6.95
CA ALA A 180 2.13 -4.12 -7.45
C ALA A 180 2.80 -4.99 -6.39
N TRP A 181 2.89 -4.48 -5.15
CA TRP A 181 3.40 -5.23 -3.98
C TRP A 181 2.57 -6.49 -3.74
N LEU A 182 1.24 -6.40 -3.69
CA LEU A 182 0.36 -7.58 -3.56
C LEU A 182 0.63 -8.64 -4.64
N LEU A 183 0.90 -8.21 -5.87
CA LEU A 183 1.13 -9.09 -7.01
C LEU A 183 2.56 -9.68 -7.10
N GLU A 184 3.47 -9.35 -6.18
CA GLU A 184 4.78 -10.01 -6.10
C GLU A 184 4.63 -11.48 -5.71
N HIS A 185 3.70 -11.78 -4.80
CA HIS A 185 3.39 -13.12 -4.32
C HIS A 185 1.86 -13.32 -4.33
N PRO A 186 1.26 -13.45 -5.52
CA PRO A 186 -0.19 -13.39 -5.66
C PRO A 186 -0.86 -14.67 -5.14
N ASP A 187 -1.82 -14.49 -4.23
CA ASP A 187 -2.85 -15.47 -3.87
C ASP A 187 -4.24 -14.98 -4.33
N ASP A 188 -5.28 -15.77 -4.05
CA ASP A 188 -6.65 -15.41 -4.44
C ASP A 188 -7.13 -14.11 -3.80
N THR A 189 -6.72 -13.83 -2.55
CA THR A 189 -7.05 -12.58 -1.84
C THR A 189 -6.42 -11.37 -2.54
N ALA A 190 -5.14 -11.45 -2.89
CA ALA A 190 -4.42 -10.40 -3.63
C ALA A 190 -5.04 -10.17 -5.01
N VAL A 191 -5.37 -11.25 -5.73
CA VAL A 191 -6.00 -11.17 -7.06
C VAL A 191 -7.38 -10.51 -6.97
N ALA A 192 -8.22 -10.90 -6.02
CA ALA A 192 -9.53 -10.29 -5.77
C ALA A 192 -9.38 -8.81 -5.42
N ARG A 193 -8.44 -8.47 -4.53
CA ARG A 193 -8.19 -7.07 -4.15
C ARG A 193 -7.79 -6.20 -5.34
N VAL A 194 -6.91 -6.70 -6.21
CA VAL A 194 -6.52 -5.99 -7.44
C VAL A 194 -7.72 -5.82 -8.36
N ALA A 195 -8.50 -6.88 -8.53
CA ALA A 195 -9.69 -6.90 -9.37
C ALA A 195 -10.75 -5.87 -8.92
N ASP A 196 -10.87 -5.62 -7.63
CA ASP A 196 -11.82 -4.65 -7.04
C ASP A 196 -11.27 -3.21 -6.98
N SER A 197 -9.95 -3.05 -7.07
CA SER A 197 -9.29 -1.74 -6.90
C SER A 197 -8.97 -1.03 -8.21
N VAL A 198 -9.00 -1.75 -9.34
CA VAL A 198 -8.68 -1.20 -10.67
C VAL A 198 -9.94 -0.59 -11.26
N ASP A 199 -9.91 0.73 -11.52
CA ASP A 199 -11.03 1.47 -12.08
C ASP A 199 -10.89 1.70 -13.59
N THR A 200 -9.64 1.77 -14.06
CA THR A 200 -9.27 2.21 -15.41
C THR A 200 -8.15 1.36 -15.99
N ALA A 201 -7.99 1.37 -17.30
CA ALA A 201 -6.84 0.72 -17.93
C ALA A 201 -5.54 1.33 -17.40
N THR A 202 -5.53 2.66 -17.21
CA THR A 202 -4.36 3.40 -16.73
C THR A 202 -3.86 2.90 -15.37
N ASP A 203 -4.74 2.44 -14.47
CA ASP A 203 -4.32 1.81 -13.20
C ASP A 203 -3.47 0.55 -13.45
N VAL A 204 -3.86 -0.30 -14.41
CA VAL A 204 -3.09 -1.50 -14.80
C VAL A 204 -1.75 -1.11 -15.39
N LEU A 205 -1.71 -0.07 -16.22
CA LEU A 205 -0.45 0.44 -16.77
C LEU A 205 0.48 0.91 -15.64
N ARG A 206 -0.01 1.64 -14.64
CA ARG A 206 0.80 2.06 -13.49
C ARG A 206 1.34 0.87 -12.70
N ILE A 207 0.54 -0.18 -12.49
CA ILE A 207 1.00 -1.43 -11.84
C ILE A 207 2.18 -2.03 -12.62
N LEU A 208 2.07 -2.13 -13.94
CA LEU A 208 3.15 -2.63 -14.80
C LEU A 208 4.42 -1.77 -14.70
N VAL A 209 4.27 -0.44 -14.65
CA VAL A 209 5.40 0.48 -14.46
C VAL A 209 6.09 0.26 -13.12
N VAL A 210 5.33 0.18 -12.03
CA VAL A 210 5.90 -0.04 -10.69
C VAL A 210 6.64 -1.37 -10.61
N ARG A 211 6.03 -2.44 -11.12
CA ARG A 211 6.67 -3.76 -11.20
C ARG A 211 7.93 -3.82 -12.04
N SER A 212 8.13 -2.82 -12.90
CA SER A 212 9.33 -2.68 -13.72
C SER A 212 10.38 -1.76 -13.08
N GLY A 213 10.20 -1.38 -11.81
CA GLY A 213 11.11 -0.51 -11.05
C GLY A 213 10.81 0.98 -11.16
N GLY A 214 9.69 1.39 -11.77
CA GLY A 214 9.26 2.79 -11.85
C GLY A 214 8.42 3.24 -10.66
N THR A 215 8.06 4.51 -10.61
CA THR A 215 7.25 5.11 -9.53
C THR A 215 5.74 5.13 -9.82
N GLY A 216 5.29 4.47 -10.89
CA GLY A 216 3.91 4.56 -11.39
C GLY A 216 3.61 5.84 -12.18
N SER A 217 4.57 6.78 -12.27
CA SER A 217 4.46 7.94 -13.16
C SER A 217 4.46 7.52 -14.63
N LEU A 218 3.56 8.12 -15.41
CA LEU A 218 3.43 7.91 -16.85
C LEU A 218 4.00 9.09 -17.67
N ALA A 219 4.77 9.98 -17.04
CA ALA A 219 5.35 11.16 -17.69
C ALA A 219 6.31 10.81 -18.85
N HIS A 220 6.95 9.63 -18.78
CA HIS A 220 7.86 9.14 -19.81
C HIS A 220 7.43 7.73 -20.25
N ARG A 221 7.86 7.33 -21.45
CA ARG A 221 7.62 5.95 -21.92
C ARG A 221 8.27 4.96 -20.94
N PRO A 222 7.50 4.04 -20.33
CA PRO A 222 8.06 3.12 -19.36
C PRO A 222 8.85 2.00 -20.03
N ARG A 223 9.94 1.58 -19.37
CA ARG A 223 10.64 0.34 -19.70
C ARG A 223 9.98 -0.79 -18.93
N LEU A 224 9.17 -1.60 -19.61
CA LEU A 224 8.41 -2.67 -18.97
C LEU A 224 9.22 -3.97 -18.88
N ALA A 225 9.25 -4.55 -17.68
CA ALA A 225 9.85 -5.85 -17.41
C ALA A 225 8.97 -6.99 -17.96
N THR A 226 9.53 -8.20 -17.99
CA THR A 226 8.79 -9.41 -18.35
C THR A 226 7.67 -9.68 -17.34
N VAL A 227 6.49 -10.06 -17.83
CA VAL A 227 5.31 -10.35 -17.02
C VAL A 227 5.10 -11.88 -16.93
N PRO A 228 5.22 -12.49 -15.74
CA PRO A 228 4.97 -13.92 -15.56
C PRO A 228 3.58 -14.35 -16.05
N ARG A 229 3.44 -15.59 -16.51
CA ARG A 229 2.19 -16.11 -17.10
C ARG A 229 0.96 -15.97 -16.18
N PRO A 230 1.03 -16.29 -14.87
CA PRO A 230 -0.12 -16.12 -13.97
C PRO A 230 -0.56 -14.66 -13.90
N LEU A 231 0.40 -13.75 -13.74
CA LEU A 231 0.14 -12.32 -13.69
C LEU A 231 -0.47 -11.77 -14.99
N ARG A 232 0.01 -12.22 -16.15
CA ARG A 232 -0.60 -11.85 -17.44
C ARG A 232 -2.09 -12.15 -17.46
N ARG A 233 -2.47 -13.36 -17.03
CA ARG A 233 -3.87 -13.80 -16.96
C ARG A 233 -4.68 -12.94 -16.00
N THR A 234 -4.13 -12.62 -14.83
CA THR A 234 -4.79 -11.72 -13.86
C THR A 234 -5.00 -10.33 -14.43
N LEU A 235 -3.97 -9.70 -15.01
CA LEU A 235 -4.08 -8.35 -15.54
C LEU A 235 -5.01 -8.29 -16.76
N LEU A 236 -4.96 -9.29 -17.65
CA LEU A 236 -5.87 -9.39 -18.78
C LEU A 236 -7.31 -9.62 -18.32
N SER A 237 -7.57 -10.45 -17.31
CA SER A 237 -8.93 -10.64 -16.78
C SER A 237 -9.49 -9.38 -16.11
N VAL A 238 -8.62 -8.56 -15.51
CA VAL A 238 -9.02 -7.27 -14.96
C VAL A 238 -9.39 -6.29 -16.08
N LEU A 239 -8.54 -6.17 -17.11
CA LEU A 239 -8.82 -5.29 -18.25
C LEU A 239 -10.09 -5.70 -18.99
N ASP A 240 -10.33 -7.01 -19.14
CA ASP A 240 -11.47 -7.54 -19.88
C ASP A 240 -12.84 -7.23 -19.27
N ARG A 241 -12.87 -6.98 -17.95
CA ARG A 241 -14.07 -6.58 -17.20
C ARG A 241 -14.38 -5.09 -17.29
N LEU A 242 -13.46 -4.27 -17.80
CA LEU A 242 -13.69 -2.83 -17.96
C LEU A 242 -14.62 -2.57 -19.16
N PRO A 243 -15.45 -1.52 -19.12
CA PRO A 243 -16.24 -1.10 -20.28
C PRO A 243 -15.34 -0.83 -21.49
N VAL A 244 -15.62 -1.51 -22.62
CA VAL A 244 -14.73 -1.51 -23.80
C VAL A 244 -14.40 -0.11 -24.31
N ALA A 245 -15.40 0.79 -24.36
CA ALA A 245 -15.19 2.16 -24.81
C ALA A 245 -14.17 2.91 -23.92
N GLY A 246 -14.36 2.86 -22.59
CA GLY A 246 -13.43 3.49 -21.65
C GLY A 246 -12.05 2.84 -21.64
N LEU A 247 -11.98 1.51 -21.77
CA LEU A 247 -10.74 0.76 -21.91
C LEU A 247 -9.93 1.23 -23.13
N VAL A 248 -10.55 1.32 -24.31
CA VAL A 248 -9.89 1.78 -25.54
C VAL A 248 -9.43 3.23 -25.41
N ASP A 249 -10.30 4.13 -24.93
CA ASP A 249 -9.97 5.55 -24.76
C ASP A 249 -8.76 5.75 -23.83
N ASP A 250 -8.77 5.10 -22.67
CA ASP A 250 -7.64 5.15 -21.73
C ASP A 250 -6.36 4.59 -22.34
N MET A 251 -6.47 3.50 -23.11
CA MET A 251 -5.31 2.92 -23.78
C MET A 251 -4.75 3.83 -24.87
N LEU A 252 -5.60 4.53 -25.61
CA LEU A 252 -5.19 5.49 -26.64
C LEU A 252 -4.49 6.73 -26.05
N ARG A 253 -4.92 7.21 -24.88
CA ARG A 253 -4.23 8.31 -24.15
C ARG A 253 -2.76 8.03 -23.87
N HIS A 254 -2.42 6.75 -23.66
CA HIS A 254 -1.06 6.29 -23.42
C HIS A 254 -0.59 5.27 -24.49
N ARG A 255 -0.98 5.47 -25.76
CA ARG A 255 -0.80 4.50 -26.86
C ARG A 255 0.56 3.83 -26.91
N ARG A 256 1.65 4.61 -26.90
CA ARG A 256 3.03 4.07 -26.98
C ARG A 256 3.40 3.17 -25.80
N ALA A 257 2.90 3.48 -24.60
CA ALA A 257 3.11 2.66 -23.42
C ALA A 257 2.30 1.36 -23.51
N TRP A 258 1.08 1.42 -24.05
CA TRP A 258 0.23 0.24 -24.25
C TRP A 258 0.69 -0.69 -25.37
N ILE A 259 1.29 -0.17 -26.43
CA ILE A 259 1.97 -1.01 -27.43
C ILE A 259 3.07 -1.85 -26.75
N ALA A 260 3.91 -1.21 -25.94
CA ALA A 260 4.93 -1.91 -25.16
C ALA A 260 4.34 -2.88 -24.12
N ALA A 261 3.23 -2.52 -23.48
CA ALA A 261 2.54 -3.41 -22.54
C ALA A 261 1.96 -4.65 -23.25
N GLY A 262 1.45 -4.49 -24.47
CA GLY A 262 0.92 -5.58 -25.29
C GLY A 262 1.99 -6.60 -25.66
N GLU A 263 3.22 -6.16 -25.94
CA GLU A 263 4.38 -7.05 -26.14
C GLU A 263 4.66 -7.92 -24.90
N LYS A 264 4.41 -7.42 -23.69
CA LYS A 264 4.65 -8.16 -22.44
C LYS A 264 3.46 -8.99 -21.99
N LEU A 265 2.24 -8.54 -22.26
CA LEU A 265 1.00 -9.20 -21.82
C LEU A 265 0.57 -10.31 -22.78
N HIS A 266 0.94 -10.22 -24.05
CA HIS A 266 0.54 -11.17 -25.11
C HIS A 266 -0.99 -11.39 -25.19
N PRO A 267 -1.78 -10.32 -25.34
CA PRO A 267 -3.26 -10.39 -25.27
C PRO A 267 -3.88 -11.32 -26.32
N ALA A 268 -3.32 -11.36 -27.54
CA ALA A 268 -3.82 -12.21 -28.62
C ALA A 268 -3.79 -13.71 -28.28
N THR A 269 -2.83 -14.16 -27.47
CA THR A 269 -2.74 -15.55 -27.00
C THR A 269 -3.91 -15.96 -26.11
N TYR A 270 -4.65 -14.99 -25.58
CA TYR A 270 -5.77 -15.21 -24.67
C TYR A 270 -7.08 -14.62 -25.21
N ALA A 271 -7.19 -14.36 -26.51
CA ALA A 271 -8.35 -13.70 -27.11
C ALA A 271 -9.68 -14.42 -26.82
N ASP A 272 -9.69 -15.75 -26.84
CA ASP A 272 -10.89 -16.54 -26.52
C ASP A 272 -11.35 -16.38 -25.06
N ARG A 273 -10.41 -16.09 -24.15
CA ARG A 273 -10.68 -15.95 -22.72
C ARG A 273 -10.91 -14.50 -22.31
N TYR A 274 -10.25 -13.56 -22.97
CA TYR A 274 -10.27 -12.13 -22.68
C TYR A 274 -10.51 -11.32 -23.97
N PRO A 275 -11.70 -11.46 -24.59
CA PRO A 275 -11.98 -10.89 -25.91
C PRO A 275 -12.00 -9.36 -25.92
N ASN A 276 -12.49 -8.71 -24.87
CA ASN A 276 -12.53 -7.25 -24.76
C ASN A 276 -11.12 -6.67 -24.64
N ALA A 277 -10.28 -7.29 -23.81
CA ALA A 277 -8.88 -6.89 -23.67
C ALA A 277 -8.13 -7.09 -25.00
N ALA A 278 -8.30 -8.25 -25.64
CA ALA A 278 -7.67 -8.54 -26.94
C ALA A 278 -8.11 -7.56 -28.03
N HIS A 279 -9.42 -7.25 -28.10
CA HIS A 279 -9.95 -6.23 -29.00
C HIS A 279 -9.32 -4.86 -28.73
N ALA A 280 -9.28 -4.39 -27.48
CA ALA A 280 -8.72 -3.08 -27.16
C ALA A 280 -7.22 -2.98 -27.50
N PHE A 281 -6.43 -4.02 -27.19
CA PHE A 281 -5.03 -4.08 -27.60
C PHE A 281 -4.84 -4.10 -29.10
N ALA A 282 -5.73 -4.80 -29.81
CA ALA A 282 -5.71 -4.78 -31.25
C ALA A 282 -6.04 -3.37 -31.76
N THR A 283 -7.09 -2.69 -31.30
CA THR A 283 -7.42 -1.30 -31.64
C THR A 283 -6.24 -0.33 -31.42
N VAL A 284 -5.50 -0.50 -30.32
CA VAL A 284 -4.32 0.31 -30.01
C VAL A 284 -3.16 0.05 -30.98
N ARG A 285 -3.00 -1.19 -31.47
CA ARG A 285 -1.96 -1.61 -32.44
C ARG A 285 -2.34 -1.33 -33.90
N ALA A 286 -3.59 -1.59 -34.25
CA ALA A 286 -4.32 -1.42 -35.50
C ALA A 286 -4.41 0.07 -35.92
N THR A 287 -4.62 0.48 -37.17
CA THR A 287 -4.96 -0.19 -38.46
C THR A 287 -5.87 -1.42 -38.31
N GLU A 288 -7.18 -1.13 -38.24
CA GLU A 288 -8.38 -1.99 -38.11
C GLU A 288 -8.40 -3.16 -37.08
N PRO A 289 -9.19 -3.07 -36.00
CA PRO A 289 -9.27 -4.12 -34.98
C PRO A 289 -10.01 -5.38 -35.47
N PRO A 290 -9.70 -6.58 -34.94
CA PRO A 290 -10.60 -7.73 -35.03
C PRO A 290 -11.94 -7.30 -34.44
N GLN A 291 -12.97 -7.36 -35.27
CA GLN A 291 -14.35 -7.05 -34.89
C GLN A 291 -14.68 -7.77 -33.58
N PRO A 292 -15.29 -7.10 -32.59
CA PRO A 292 -15.85 -7.80 -31.44
C PRO A 292 -16.77 -8.92 -31.95
N PRO A 293 -16.86 -10.08 -31.28
CA PRO A 293 -17.68 -11.19 -31.77
C PRO A 293 -19.11 -10.71 -31.99
N ALA A 294 -19.48 -10.52 -33.26
CA ALA A 294 -20.83 -10.19 -33.67
C ALA A 294 -21.62 -11.49 -33.77
N HIS A 295 -21.97 -12.08 -32.63
CA HIS A 295 -23.11 -12.99 -32.54
C HIS A 295 -23.71 -13.02 -31.13
N PRO A 296 -25.03 -12.84 -30.98
CA PRO A 296 -25.71 -13.25 -29.76
C PRO A 296 -25.54 -14.77 -29.63
N THR A 297 -25.22 -15.19 -28.41
CA THR A 297 -25.30 -16.58 -27.97
C THR A 297 -26.56 -17.22 -28.53
N ARG A 298 -26.36 -18.21 -29.42
CA ARG A 298 -27.42 -19.11 -29.87
C ARG A 298 -28.09 -19.70 -28.62
N PRO A 299 -29.41 -19.53 -28.42
CA PRO A 299 -30.07 -20.16 -27.29
C PRO A 299 -29.92 -21.69 -27.40
N PRO A 300 -29.82 -22.41 -26.27
CA PRO A 300 -29.77 -23.86 -26.29
C PRO A 300 -31.03 -24.40 -26.99
N ARG A 301 -30.82 -25.46 -27.78
CA ARG A 301 -31.88 -26.22 -28.47
C ARG A 301 -33.00 -26.55 -27.47
N PRO A 302 -34.29 -26.37 -27.80
CA PRO A 302 -35.36 -26.80 -26.92
C PRO A 302 -35.27 -28.32 -26.75
N ALA A 303 -35.30 -28.76 -25.50
CA ALA A 303 -35.51 -30.15 -25.15
C ALA A 303 -36.89 -30.59 -25.67
N ALA A 304 -36.96 -31.86 -26.05
CA ALA A 304 -38.13 -32.52 -26.60
C ALA A 304 -39.39 -32.34 -25.72
N HIS A 305 -40.53 -32.30 -26.41
CA HIS A 305 -41.90 -32.30 -25.92
C HIS A 305 -42.12 -32.87 -24.51
N ALA A 306 -42.65 -32.02 -23.62
CA ALA A 306 -43.56 -32.45 -22.56
C ALA A 306 -44.89 -31.69 -22.75
N THR A 307 -45.95 -32.45 -22.91
CA THR A 307 -47.33 -32.04 -23.16
C THR A 307 -47.85 -31.14 -22.03
N GLN A 308 -48.33 -29.93 -22.37
CA GLN A 308 -49.05 -29.06 -21.44
C GLN A 308 -50.57 -29.34 -21.54
N PRO A 309 -51.29 -29.58 -20.43
CA PRO A 309 -52.76 -29.71 -20.46
C PRO A 309 -53.44 -28.35 -20.73
N PRO A 310 -54.67 -28.34 -21.28
CA PRO A 310 -55.33 -27.12 -21.75
C PRO A 310 -55.74 -26.17 -20.61
N GLN A 311 -55.56 -24.88 -20.83
CA GLN A 311 -56.01 -23.79 -19.96
C GLN A 311 -57.49 -23.45 -20.20
N PRO A 312 -58.29 -23.11 -19.17
CA PRO A 312 -59.67 -22.65 -19.31
C PRO A 312 -59.75 -21.19 -19.82
N PRO A 313 -60.91 -20.76 -20.38
CA PRO A 313 -61.04 -19.46 -21.05
C PRO A 313 -61.01 -18.26 -20.10
N ALA A 314 -60.50 -17.15 -20.63
CA ALA A 314 -60.22 -15.90 -19.95
C ALA A 314 -61.47 -15.20 -19.39
N ALA A 315 -61.43 -14.85 -18.11
CA ALA A 315 -62.35 -13.90 -17.49
C ALA A 315 -61.96 -12.46 -17.88
N ALA A 316 -62.96 -11.69 -18.31
CA ALA A 316 -62.84 -10.29 -18.68
C ALA A 316 -62.31 -9.45 -17.50
N ALA A 317 -61.24 -8.69 -17.74
CA ALA A 317 -60.73 -7.69 -16.81
C ALA A 317 -61.58 -6.41 -16.95
N THR A 318 -62.31 -6.11 -15.89
CA THR A 318 -63.01 -4.85 -15.66
C THR A 318 -62.00 -3.72 -15.44
N ASP A 319 -62.24 -2.59 -16.12
CA ASP A 319 -61.45 -1.35 -16.01
C ASP A 319 -61.46 -0.81 -14.57
N PRO A 320 -60.33 -0.34 -14.00
CA PRO A 320 -60.31 0.29 -12.69
C PRO A 320 -60.92 1.71 -12.71
N PRO A 321 -61.61 2.15 -11.64
CA PRO A 321 -62.26 3.46 -11.60
C PRO A 321 -61.25 4.61 -11.53
N GLN A 322 -61.52 5.68 -12.29
CA GLN A 322 -60.73 6.92 -12.26
C GLN A 322 -60.83 7.65 -10.89
N PRO A 323 -59.75 8.30 -10.44
CA PRO A 323 -59.76 9.11 -9.23
C PRO A 323 -60.52 10.44 -9.43
N PRO A 324 -61.19 10.98 -8.38
CA PRO A 324 -61.95 12.22 -8.49
C PRO A 324 -61.03 13.45 -8.65
N ALA A 325 -61.49 14.38 -9.49
CA ALA A 325 -60.84 15.65 -9.78
C ALA A 325 -60.74 16.55 -8.54
N ALA A 326 -59.57 17.18 -8.35
CA ALA A 326 -59.32 18.17 -7.31
C ALA A 326 -60.19 19.44 -7.50
N PRO A 327 -60.69 20.07 -6.42
CA PRO A 327 -61.47 21.30 -6.53
C PRO A 327 -60.59 22.50 -6.90
N ARG A 328 -61.06 23.28 -7.89
CA ARG A 328 -60.49 24.57 -8.29
C ARG A 328 -60.58 25.57 -7.15
N ALA A 329 -59.45 26.23 -6.88
CA ALA A 329 -59.37 27.39 -5.99
C ALA A 329 -60.33 28.50 -6.45
N ALA A 330 -61.22 28.92 -5.55
CA ALA A 330 -62.01 30.13 -5.71
C ALA A 330 -61.17 31.33 -5.29
N ALA A 331 -60.95 32.25 -6.22
CA ALA A 331 -60.53 33.60 -5.97
C ALA A 331 -61.76 34.49 -5.74
N GLY A 332 -61.69 35.35 -4.73
CA GLY A 332 -62.67 36.37 -4.34
C GLY A 332 -62.55 36.56 -2.82
N GLY A 333 -62.00 37.63 -2.25
CA GLY A 333 -62.05 39.03 -2.66
C GLY A 333 -63.22 39.70 -1.94
N GLY A 334 -62.97 40.37 -0.80
CA GLY A 334 -64.00 41.20 -0.16
C GLY A 334 -63.78 41.61 1.30
N ILE A 335 -63.10 42.74 1.49
CA ILE A 335 -63.37 43.89 2.40
C ILE A 335 -63.91 43.63 3.83
N GLY A 336 -63.17 44.13 4.82
CA GLY A 336 -63.56 44.30 6.22
C GLY A 336 -62.36 44.65 7.09
#